data_AF-A0A1H6FJ61-F1
#
_entry.id   AF-A0A1H6FJ61-F1
#
_cell.length_a   1.000
_cell.length_b   1.000
_cell.length_c   1.000
_cell.angle_alpha   90.00
_cell.angle_beta   90.00
_cell.angle_gamma   90.00
#
_symmetry.space_group_name_H-M   'P 1'
#
loop_
_entity.id
_entity.type
_entity.pdbx_description
1 polymer ?
#
loop_
_entity_poly.entity_id
_entity_poly.type
_entity_poly.pdbx_seq_one_letter_code
_entity_poly.pdbx_strand_id
1 'polypeptide(L)'
;MSRRLSSLRTAALLCAGAFGVHQLRYLGAFGGEAEQALHDSGHDYLLGVEPLIGLAMAFLVGHLLWRLLFARRGREPFSRAQAGVSFAGALVLVFTVQELSEGWVAAGHAPGLGGVFGAGGWLALPLSVVAAGLLVLFIRAEDAAADTDVVGVRLGLPPAAARPAALAAPDSAAPSTRRLPRHLAGRGPPAVLSH
;
A
#
# COMPACT_ATOMS: atom_id res chain seq x y z
N MET A 1 15.20 0.22 -0.47
CA MET A 1 14.18 0.17 -1.55
C MET A 1 13.67 1.58 -1.87
N SER A 2 13.38 1.92 -3.14
CA SER A 2 12.87 3.26 -3.48
C SER A 2 11.43 3.44 -2.94
N ARG A 3 11.08 4.65 -2.48
CA ARG A 3 9.71 4.95 -1.97
C ARG A 3 8.61 4.60 -2.98
N ARG A 4 8.91 4.67 -4.28
CA ARG A 4 7.97 4.32 -5.36
C ARG A 4 7.66 2.83 -5.39
N LEU A 5 8.66 1.97 -5.25
CA LEU A 5 8.47 0.51 -5.23
C LEU A 5 7.66 0.08 -4.00
N SER A 6 7.94 0.67 -2.83
CA SER A 6 7.14 0.42 -1.61
C SER A 6 5.68 0.85 -1.78
N SER A 7 5.42 1.99 -2.43
CA SER A 7 4.05 2.45 -2.70
C SER A 7 3.30 1.54 -3.68
N LEU A 8 3.93 1.12 -4.77
CA LEU A 8 3.30 0.22 -5.75
C LEU A 8 3.00 -1.14 -5.14
N ARG A 9 3.93 -1.64 -4.33
CA ARG A 9 3.76 -2.88 -3.59
C ARG A 9 2.57 -2.82 -2.65
N THR A 10 2.47 -1.78 -1.81
CA THR A 10 1.32 -1.67 -0.89
C THR A 10 0.00 -1.52 -1.64
N ALA A 11 0.00 -0.77 -2.75
CA ALA A 11 -1.17 -0.69 -3.62
C ALA A 11 -1.56 -2.06 -4.18
N ALA A 12 -0.61 -2.86 -4.67
CA ALA A 12 -0.86 -4.21 -5.17
C ALA A 12 -1.41 -5.14 -4.08
N LEU A 13 -0.85 -5.07 -2.86
CA LEU A 13 -1.35 -5.84 -1.72
C LEU A 13 -2.78 -5.43 -1.34
N LEU A 14 -3.10 -4.13 -1.37
CA LEU A 14 -4.46 -3.64 -1.17
C LEU A 14 -5.42 -4.12 -2.26
N CYS A 15 -4.99 -4.16 -3.52
CA CYS A 15 -5.80 -4.70 -4.63
C CYS A 15 -6.10 -6.18 -4.42
N ALA A 16 -5.07 -6.98 -4.10
CA ALA A 16 -5.22 -8.40 -3.83
C ALA A 16 -6.12 -8.65 -2.62
N GLY A 17 -5.97 -7.84 -1.56
CA GLY A 17 -6.85 -7.88 -0.39
C GLY A 17 -8.29 -7.56 -0.73
N ALA A 18 -8.54 -6.50 -1.50
CA ALA A 18 -9.89 -6.09 -1.90
C ALA A 18 -10.56 -7.16 -2.78
N PHE A 19 -9.85 -7.68 -3.78
CA PHE A 19 -10.30 -8.80 -4.59
C PHE A 19 -10.64 -10.03 -3.73
N GLY A 20 -9.74 -10.39 -2.80
CA GLY A 20 -9.98 -11.50 -1.87
C GLY A 20 -11.22 -11.29 -0.99
N VAL A 21 -11.41 -10.08 -0.44
CA VAL A 21 -12.61 -9.76 0.36
C VAL A 21 -13.88 -9.92 -0.47
N HIS A 22 -13.89 -9.40 -1.69
CA HIS A 22 -15.04 -9.50 -2.59
C HIS A 22 -15.36 -10.96 -2.95
N GLN A 23 -14.36 -11.73 -3.40
CA GLN A 23 -14.55 -13.16 -3.73
C GLN A 23 -14.99 -13.99 -2.52
N LEU A 24 -14.38 -13.78 -1.34
CA LEU A 24 -14.74 -14.50 -0.12
C LEU A 24 -16.13 -14.12 0.39
N ARG A 25 -16.56 -12.86 0.21
CA ARG A 25 -17.94 -12.46 0.49
C ARG A 25 -18.90 -13.20 -0.42
N TYR A 26 -18.61 -13.25 -1.73
CA TYR A 26 -19.46 -13.92 -2.69
C TYR A 26 -19.60 -15.41 -2.37
N LEU A 27 -18.47 -16.09 -2.11
CA LEU A 27 -18.44 -17.49 -1.69
C LEU A 27 -19.18 -17.71 -0.36
N GLY A 28 -19.02 -16.81 0.62
CA GLY A 28 -19.69 -16.90 1.92
C GLY A 28 -21.19 -16.64 1.85
N ALA A 29 -21.65 -15.82 0.91
CA ALA A 29 -23.05 -15.45 0.74
C ALA A 29 -23.84 -16.48 -0.06
N PHE A 30 -23.26 -17.00 -1.15
CA PHE A 30 -23.96 -17.85 -2.13
C PHE A 30 -23.45 -19.29 -2.17
N GLY A 31 -22.29 -19.58 -1.57
CA GLY A 31 -21.75 -20.94 -1.48
C GLY A 31 -21.57 -21.61 -2.85
N GLY A 32 -22.03 -22.85 -2.97
CA GLY A 32 -21.99 -23.61 -4.21
C GLY A 32 -22.96 -23.13 -5.29
N GLU A 33 -23.94 -22.28 -4.94
CA GLU A 33 -24.90 -21.70 -5.88
C GLU A 33 -24.42 -20.37 -6.47
N ALA A 34 -23.19 -19.94 -6.14
CA ALA A 34 -22.61 -18.70 -6.64
C ALA A 34 -22.68 -18.57 -8.17
N GLU A 35 -22.35 -19.65 -8.90
CA GLU A 35 -22.35 -19.65 -10.36
C GLU A 35 -23.79 -19.56 -10.93
N GLN A 36 -24.75 -20.22 -10.28
CA GLN A 36 -26.16 -20.15 -10.65
C GLN A 36 -26.75 -18.75 -10.37
N ALA A 37 -26.41 -18.15 -9.23
CA ALA A 37 -26.83 -16.80 -8.87
C ALA A 37 -26.26 -15.73 -9.83
N LEU A 38 -25.00 -15.89 -10.27
CA LEU A 38 -24.37 -15.05 -11.31
C LEU A 38 -25.10 -15.18 -12.67
N HIS A 39 -25.37 -16.42 -13.07
CA HIS A 39 -26.06 -16.72 -14.32
C HIS A 39 -27.49 -16.14 -14.32
N ASP A 40 -28.25 -16.35 -13.24
CA ASP A 40 -29.62 -15.86 -13.10
C ASP A 40 -29.70 -14.32 -13.02
N SER A 41 -28.61 -13.66 -12.62
CA SER A 41 -28.50 -12.21 -12.63
C SER A 41 -28.30 -11.62 -14.05
N GLY A 42 -28.06 -12.46 -15.07
CA GLY A 42 -27.83 -12.03 -16.46
C GLY A 42 -26.41 -11.52 -16.73
N HIS A 43 -25.42 -12.03 -15.99
CA HIS A 43 -24.05 -11.51 -15.94
C HIS A 43 -23.03 -12.36 -16.73
N ASP A 44 -23.45 -13.25 -17.63
CA ASP A 44 -22.54 -14.13 -18.38
C ASP A 44 -21.46 -13.37 -19.16
N TYR A 45 -21.73 -12.14 -19.62
CA TYR A 45 -20.74 -11.28 -20.30
C TYR A 45 -19.74 -10.61 -19.34
N LEU A 46 -20.05 -10.57 -18.05
CA LEU A 46 -19.22 -9.95 -17.00
C LEU A 46 -18.19 -10.92 -16.41
N LEU A 47 -18.37 -12.25 -16.57
CA LEU A 47 -17.44 -13.28 -16.10
C LEU A 47 -15.97 -13.08 -16.54
N GLY A 48 -15.72 -12.34 -17.63
CA GLY A 48 -14.37 -11.98 -18.07
C GLY A 48 -13.90 -10.57 -17.73
N VAL A 49 -14.82 -9.59 -17.66
CA VAL A 49 -14.46 -8.14 -17.64
C VAL A 49 -14.63 -7.53 -16.25
N GLU A 50 -15.60 -8.00 -15.47
CA GLU A 50 -15.86 -7.51 -14.12
C GLU A 50 -14.66 -7.68 -13.19
N PRO A 51 -13.94 -8.82 -13.17
CA PRO A 51 -12.73 -8.94 -12.34
C PRO A 51 -11.65 -7.91 -12.72
N LEU A 52 -11.55 -7.56 -14.01
CA LEU A 52 -10.58 -6.59 -14.49
C LEU A 52 -10.98 -5.15 -14.14
N ILE A 53 -12.26 -4.81 -14.27
CA ILE A 53 -12.79 -3.50 -13.84
C ILE A 53 -12.69 -3.37 -12.33
N GLY A 54 -13.09 -4.40 -11.59
CA GLY A 54 -12.98 -4.46 -10.14
C GLY A 54 -11.54 -4.32 -9.67
N LEU A 55 -10.59 -4.97 -10.33
CA LEU A 55 -9.17 -4.85 -10.04
C LEU A 55 -8.62 -3.46 -10.38
N ALA A 56 -9.00 -2.89 -11.53
CA ALA A 56 -8.59 -1.54 -11.93
C ALA A 56 -9.13 -0.47 -10.97
N MET A 57 -10.39 -0.61 -10.53
CA MET A 57 -11.01 0.26 -9.53
C MET A 57 -10.34 0.10 -8.16
N ALA A 58 -10.09 -1.14 -7.71
CA ALA A 58 -9.36 -1.40 -6.49
C ALA A 58 -7.95 -0.78 -6.52
N PHE A 59 -7.28 -0.84 -7.68
CA PHE A 59 -5.98 -0.20 -7.87
C PHE A 59 -6.06 1.32 -7.80
N LEU A 60 -6.98 1.93 -8.53
CA LEU A 60 -7.14 3.39 -8.56
C LEU A 60 -7.49 3.93 -7.17
N VAL A 61 -8.50 3.34 -6.51
CA VAL A 61 -8.96 3.75 -5.18
C VAL A 61 -7.90 3.45 -4.13
N GLY A 62 -7.33 2.24 -4.13
CA GLY A 62 -6.27 1.86 -3.20
C GLY A 62 -5.03 2.76 -3.32
N HIS A 63 -4.64 3.11 -4.55
CA HIS A 63 -3.53 4.04 -4.79
C HIS A 63 -3.86 5.46 -4.30
N LEU A 64 -5.06 5.97 -4.58
CA LEU A 64 -5.50 7.28 -4.11
C LEU A 64 -5.53 7.34 -2.58
N LEU A 65 -6.12 6.34 -1.93
CA LEU A 65 -6.19 6.25 -0.48
C LEU A 65 -4.80 6.14 0.14
N TRP A 66 -3.90 5.36 -0.45
CA TRP A 66 -2.51 5.32 -0.03
C TRP A 66 -1.88 6.72 -0.06
N ARG A 67 -2.08 7.47 -1.15
CA ARG A 67 -1.58 8.84 -1.23
C ARG A 67 -2.21 9.74 -0.18
N LEU A 68 -3.52 9.66 0.05
CA LEU A 68 -4.20 10.52 1.02
C LEU A 68 -3.80 10.22 2.47
N LEU A 69 -3.72 8.94 2.83
CA LEU A 69 -3.45 8.49 4.21
C LEU A 69 -1.96 8.55 4.56
N PHE A 70 -1.07 8.34 3.58
CA PHE A 70 0.35 8.14 3.81
C PHE A 70 1.25 9.22 3.17
N ALA A 71 0.80 10.01 2.19
CA ALA A 71 1.65 11.08 1.63
C ALA A 71 1.73 12.33 2.51
N ARG A 72 0.78 12.53 3.44
CA ARG A 72 0.74 13.69 4.35
C ARG A 72 1.45 13.49 5.68
N ARG A 73 1.70 12.23 6.07
CA ARG A 73 2.45 11.94 7.29
C ARG A 73 3.94 11.96 6.97
N GLY A 74 4.72 12.64 7.81
CA GLY A 74 6.16 12.78 7.67
C GLY A 74 6.92 11.46 7.82
N ARG A 75 8.08 11.48 8.48
CA ARG A 75 8.89 10.26 8.72
C ARG A 75 8.38 9.39 9.89
N GLU A 76 7.30 9.77 10.54
CA GLU A 76 6.76 9.04 11.69
C GLU A 76 6.20 7.67 11.25
N PRO A 77 6.76 6.55 11.75
CA PRO A 77 6.28 5.23 11.41
C PRO A 77 4.89 5.00 12.02
N PHE A 78 4.00 4.33 11.28
CA PHE A 78 2.71 3.91 11.80
C PHE A 78 2.88 2.87 12.89
N SER A 79 2.09 2.96 13.96
CA SER A 79 1.91 1.81 14.85
C SER A 79 1.19 0.68 14.12
N ARG A 80 1.39 -0.56 14.56
CA ARG A 80 0.76 -1.75 13.93
C ARG A 80 -0.77 -1.64 13.90
N ALA A 81 -1.34 -1.16 15.01
CA ALA A 81 -2.77 -0.94 15.12
C ALA A 81 -3.26 0.11 14.12
N GLN A 82 -2.54 1.24 13.98
CA GLN A 82 -2.90 2.29 13.02
C GLN A 82 -2.80 1.81 11.57
N ALA A 83 -1.78 1.02 11.23
CA ALA A 83 -1.64 0.43 9.90
C ALA A 83 -2.80 -0.55 9.61
N GLY A 84 -3.11 -1.43 10.57
CA GLY A 84 -4.21 -2.38 10.45
C GLY A 84 -5.56 -1.69 10.27
N VAL A 85 -5.88 -0.68 11.10
CA VAL A 85 -7.11 0.10 10.96
C VAL A 85 -7.17 0.84 9.62
N SER A 86 -6.05 1.41 9.17
CA SER A 86 -6.00 2.12 7.88
C SER A 86 -6.24 1.17 6.70
N PHE A 87 -5.64 -0.04 6.73
CA PHE A 87 -5.87 -1.03 5.69
C PHE A 87 -7.29 -1.60 5.73
N ALA A 88 -7.83 -1.91 6.91
CA ALA A 88 -9.20 -2.38 7.04
C ALA A 88 -10.19 -1.34 6.49
N GLY A 89 -10.03 -0.07 6.87
CA GLY A 89 -10.84 1.03 6.35
C GLY A 89 -10.70 1.21 4.84
N ALA A 90 -9.49 1.08 4.29
CA ALA A 90 -9.28 1.15 2.85
C ALA A 90 -9.98 0.00 2.10
N LEU A 91 -9.89 -1.24 2.63
CA LEU A 91 -10.55 -2.40 2.05
C LEU A 91 -12.08 -2.28 2.06
N VAL A 92 -12.67 -1.84 3.18
CA VAL A 92 -14.12 -1.58 3.27
C VAL A 92 -14.56 -0.51 2.28
N LEU A 93 -13.76 0.55 2.12
CA LEU A 93 -14.08 1.62 1.18
C LEU A 93 -14.01 1.14 -0.28
N VAL A 94 -12.97 0.37 -0.63
CA VAL A 94 -12.87 -0.22 -1.98
C VAL A 94 -14.04 -1.14 -2.26
N PHE A 95 -14.37 -2.04 -1.32
CA PHE A 95 -15.52 -2.94 -1.43
C PHE A 95 -16.82 -2.16 -1.63
N THR A 96 -17.06 -1.12 -0.82
CA THR A 96 -18.24 -0.25 -0.96
C THR A 96 -18.33 0.36 -2.35
N VAL A 97 -17.21 0.86 -2.89
CA VAL A 97 -17.19 1.45 -4.23
C VAL A 97 -17.45 0.41 -5.32
N GLN A 98 -16.94 -0.82 -5.16
CA GLN A 98 -17.20 -1.93 -6.08
C GLN A 98 -18.70 -2.27 -6.13
N GLU A 99 -19.30 -2.58 -4.97
CA GLU A 99 -20.73 -2.94 -4.89
C GLU A 99 -21.65 -1.81 -5.38
N LEU A 100 -21.32 -0.54 -5.09
CA LEU A 100 -22.10 0.59 -5.60
C LEU A 100 -21.98 0.74 -7.12
N SER A 101 -20.81 0.46 -7.69
CA SER A 101 -20.57 0.52 -9.14
C SER A 101 -21.31 -0.63 -9.83
N GLU A 102 -21.26 -1.84 -9.28
CA GLU A 102 -22.06 -2.98 -9.73
C GLU A 102 -23.55 -2.66 -9.67
N GLY A 103 -24.03 -2.08 -8.55
CA GLY A 103 -25.42 -1.63 -8.40
C GLY A 103 -25.88 -0.58 -9.41
N TRP A 104 -24.97 0.14 -10.05
CA TRP A 104 -25.28 1.10 -11.11
C TRP A 104 -25.27 0.48 -12.51
N VAL A 105 -24.46 -0.56 -12.72
CA VAL A 105 -24.26 -1.18 -14.04
C VAL A 105 -25.19 -2.39 -14.23
N ALA A 106 -25.45 -3.14 -13.16
CA ALA A 106 -26.22 -4.37 -13.17
C ALA A 106 -27.70 -4.11 -12.83
N ALA A 107 -28.59 -4.26 -13.80
CA ALA A 107 -30.04 -4.06 -13.64
C ALA A 107 -30.71 -4.98 -12.59
N GLY A 108 -30.01 -6.05 -12.15
CA GLY A 108 -30.48 -6.99 -11.12
C GLY A 108 -29.87 -6.77 -9.72
N HIS A 109 -28.88 -5.88 -9.57
CA HIS A 109 -28.19 -5.70 -8.29
C HIS A 109 -28.86 -4.60 -7.44
N ALA A 110 -28.99 -4.83 -6.14
CA ALA A 110 -29.65 -3.87 -5.26
C ALA A 110 -28.83 -2.57 -5.18
N PRO A 111 -29.40 -1.39 -5.45
CA PRO A 111 -28.64 -0.14 -5.41
C PRO A 111 -28.37 0.32 -3.97
N GLY A 112 -27.35 1.17 -3.82
CA GLY A 112 -27.06 1.87 -2.57
C GLY A 112 -26.61 0.93 -1.43
N LEU A 113 -27.03 1.23 -0.20
CA LEU A 113 -26.65 0.44 0.99
C LEU A 113 -27.22 -0.98 0.98
N GLY A 114 -28.32 -1.20 0.23
CA GLY A 114 -28.91 -2.52 0.04
C GLY A 114 -27.96 -3.48 -0.67
N GLY A 115 -27.24 -3.01 -1.70
CA GLY A 115 -26.19 -3.81 -2.36
C GLY A 115 -24.98 -4.07 -1.47
N VAL A 116 -24.53 -3.03 -0.75
CA VAL A 116 -23.32 -3.10 0.09
C VAL A 116 -23.49 -4.03 1.29
N PHE A 117 -24.64 -4.01 1.96
CA PHE A 117 -24.86 -4.79 3.18
C PHE A 117 -25.84 -5.96 3.02
N GLY A 118 -26.63 -5.98 1.95
CA GLY A 118 -27.52 -7.09 1.62
C GLY A 118 -26.76 -8.30 1.06
N ALA A 119 -27.46 -9.42 0.89
CA ALA A 119 -26.91 -10.66 0.34
C ALA A 119 -25.52 -11.04 0.89
N GLY A 120 -25.35 -11.02 2.22
CA GLY A 120 -24.09 -11.33 2.88
C GLY A 120 -23.00 -10.25 2.81
N GLY A 121 -23.29 -9.06 2.29
CA GLY A 121 -22.34 -7.94 2.19
C GLY A 121 -21.73 -7.49 3.53
N TRP A 122 -22.44 -7.71 4.64
CA TRP A 122 -21.91 -7.50 5.98
C TRP A 122 -20.62 -8.30 6.28
N LEU A 123 -20.39 -9.44 5.61
CA LEU A 123 -19.18 -10.25 5.73
C LEU A 123 -17.92 -9.49 5.30
N ALA A 124 -18.05 -8.46 4.45
CA ALA A 124 -16.92 -7.65 4.02
C ALA A 124 -16.21 -6.96 5.18
N LEU A 125 -16.92 -6.65 6.28
CA LEU A 125 -16.33 -6.04 7.47
C LEU A 125 -15.32 -6.96 8.18
N PRO A 126 -15.71 -8.15 8.68
CA PRO A 126 -14.75 -9.07 9.31
C PRO A 126 -13.67 -9.55 8.32
N LEU A 127 -14.01 -9.79 7.05
CA LEU A 127 -13.03 -10.18 6.02
C LEU A 127 -11.97 -9.08 5.80
N SER A 128 -12.37 -7.81 5.79
CA SER A 128 -11.44 -6.68 5.67
C SER A 128 -10.50 -6.57 6.86
N VAL A 129 -10.97 -6.86 8.08
CA VAL A 129 -10.11 -6.88 9.27
C VAL A 129 -9.07 -8.00 9.18
N VAL A 130 -9.49 -9.20 8.79
CA VAL A 130 -8.58 -10.35 8.61
C VAL A 130 -7.55 -10.04 7.52
N ALA A 131 -7.99 -9.58 6.34
CA ALA A 131 -7.12 -9.22 5.24
C ALA A 131 -6.13 -8.11 5.63
N ALA A 132 -6.59 -7.06 6.34
CA ALA A 132 -5.72 -6.01 6.85
C ALA A 132 -4.66 -6.55 7.81
N GLY A 133 -5.03 -7.49 8.69
CA GLY A 133 -4.08 -8.19 9.56
C GLY A 133 -2.99 -8.92 8.76
N LEU A 134 -3.39 -9.68 7.73
CA LEU A 134 -2.46 -10.37 6.84
C LEU A 134 -1.55 -9.40 6.10
N LEU A 135 -2.07 -8.28 5.60
CA LEU A 135 -1.29 -7.23 4.94
C LEU A 135 -0.23 -6.63 5.86
N VAL A 136 -0.59 -6.33 7.11
CA VAL A 136 0.37 -5.86 8.13
C VAL A 136 1.45 -6.92 8.37
N LEU A 137 1.07 -8.20 8.48
CA LEU A 137 2.04 -9.29 8.68
C LEU A 137 2.99 -9.43 7.48
N PHE A 138 2.49 -9.36 6.25
CA PHE A 138 3.29 -9.43 5.03
C PHE A 138 4.32 -8.32 4.93
N ILE A 139 3.91 -7.07 5.19
CA ILE A 139 4.84 -5.92 5.16
C ILE A 139 5.94 -6.11 6.21
N ARG A 140 5.58 -6.61 7.40
CA ARG A 140 6.55 -6.81 8.49
C ARG A 140 7.49 -7.98 8.26
N ALA A 141 7.01 -9.07 7.68
CA ALA A 141 7.84 -10.23 7.35
C ALA A 141 8.98 -9.80 6.39
N GLU A 142 8.70 -8.86 5.50
CA GLU A 142 9.73 -8.32 4.63
C GLU A 142 10.68 -7.36 5.28
N ASP A 143 10.19 -6.45 6.12
CA ASP A 143 11.08 -5.56 6.88
C ASP A 143 12.07 -6.41 7.71
N ALA A 144 11.58 -7.49 8.32
CA ALA A 144 12.43 -8.45 9.05
C ALA A 144 13.42 -9.20 8.12
N ALA A 145 12.99 -9.64 6.95
CA ALA A 145 13.87 -10.30 5.98
C ALA A 145 14.97 -9.35 5.47
N ALA A 146 14.62 -8.10 5.18
CA ALA A 146 15.55 -7.07 4.74
C ALA A 146 16.59 -6.73 5.82
N ASP A 147 16.18 -6.68 7.09
CA ASP A 147 17.11 -6.50 8.22
C ASP A 147 18.06 -7.70 8.37
N THR A 148 17.57 -8.92 8.10
CA THR A 148 18.37 -10.15 8.19
C THR A 148 19.43 -10.23 7.09
N ASP A 149 19.11 -9.80 5.86
CA ASP A 149 20.08 -9.71 4.75
C ASP A 149 21.20 -8.69 5.02
N VAL A 150 20.89 -7.57 5.69
CA VAL A 150 21.90 -6.58 6.09
C VAL A 150 22.84 -7.14 7.16
N VAL A 151 22.35 -8.03 8.03
CA VAL A 151 23.18 -8.75 9.02
C VAL A 151 23.99 -9.87 8.35
N GLY A 152 23.42 -10.58 7.36
CA GLY A 152 24.10 -11.63 6.59
C GLY A 152 25.27 -11.12 5.74
N VAL A 153 25.21 -9.90 5.22
CA VAL A 153 26.32 -9.26 4.48
C VAL A 153 27.42 -8.72 5.42
N ARG A 154 27.18 -8.68 6.74
CA ARG A 154 28.21 -8.37 7.75
C ARG A 154 28.88 -9.61 8.34
N LEU A 155 28.63 -10.81 7.80
CA LEU A 155 29.41 -12.00 8.14
C LEU A 155 30.76 -11.97 7.40
N GLY A 156 31.70 -11.22 8.00
CA GLY A 156 33.11 -11.61 7.98
C GLY A 156 33.86 -11.51 6.67
N LEU A 157 33.64 -10.47 5.85
CA LEU A 157 34.78 -10.00 5.06
C LEU A 157 35.80 -9.47 6.08
N PRO A 158 36.98 -10.11 6.24
CA PRO A 158 38.01 -9.57 7.11
C PRO A 158 38.25 -8.12 6.69
N PRO A 159 38.48 -7.18 7.63
CA PRO A 159 38.90 -5.84 7.27
C PRO A 159 40.06 -6.02 6.29
N ALA A 160 39.89 -5.54 5.05
CA ALA A 160 40.90 -5.68 4.02
C ALA A 160 42.23 -5.30 4.66
N ALA A 161 43.11 -6.30 4.82
CA ALA A 161 44.32 -6.15 5.62
C ALA A 161 44.96 -4.85 5.17
N ALA A 162 45.22 -3.94 6.11
CA ALA A 162 45.82 -2.65 5.81
C ALA A 162 46.97 -2.92 4.86
N ARG A 163 46.83 -2.46 3.60
CA ARG A 163 47.87 -2.64 2.60
C ARG A 163 49.16 -2.15 3.26
N PRO A 164 50.24 -2.95 3.29
CA PRO A 164 51.51 -2.47 3.81
C PRO A 164 51.79 -1.15 3.09
N ALA A 165 52.12 -0.12 3.87
CA ALA A 165 52.39 1.21 3.37
C ALA A 165 53.37 1.09 2.20
N ALA A 166 52.82 1.18 0.98
CA ALA A 166 53.64 1.28 -0.21
C ALA A 166 54.39 2.61 -0.05
N LEU A 167 55.71 2.49 -0.05
CA LEU A 167 56.67 3.58 -0.07
C LEU A 167 56.11 4.79 -0.83
N ALA A 168 56.18 5.95 -0.17
CA ALA A 168 55.70 7.23 -0.66
C ALA A 168 56.14 7.47 -2.12
N ALA A 169 55.16 7.50 -3.02
CA ALA A 169 55.31 8.12 -4.33
C ALA A 169 55.04 9.63 -4.16
N PRO A 170 55.76 10.50 -4.88
CA PRO A 170 55.66 11.95 -4.71
C PRO A 170 54.28 12.48 -5.12
N ASP A 171 53.84 13.49 -4.36
CA ASP A 171 52.59 14.24 -4.51
C ASP A 171 52.35 14.75 -5.93
N SER A 172 51.35 14.19 -6.59
CA SER A 172 50.64 14.87 -7.68
C SER A 172 49.28 15.33 -7.16
N ALA A 173 49.23 16.58 -6.73
CA ALA A 173 48.04 17.25 -6.21
C ALA A 173 46.92 17.27 -7.27
N ALA A 174 45.81 16.58 -6.98
CA ALA A 174 44.55 16.73 -7.71
C ALA A 174 43.65 17.77 -6.99
N PRO A 175 42.94 18.64 -7.71
CA PRO A 175 42.14 19.69 -7.10
C PRO A 175 40.92 19.13 -6.36
N SER A 176 40.86 19.44 -5.06
CA SER A 176 39.72 19.22 -4.18
C SER A 176 38.52 20.03 -4.65
N THR A 177 37.48 19.37 -5.15
CA THR A 177 36.17 20.00 -5.36
C THR A 177 35.50 20.18 -4.00
N ARG A 178 35.78 21.31 -3.36
CA ARG A 178 35.10 21.76 -2.15
C ARG A 178 33.59 21.86 -2.42
N ARG A 179 32.81 21.03 -1.74
CA ARG A 179 31.35 21.23 -1.63
C ARG A 179 31.10 22.51 -0.85
N LEU A 180 30.55 23.52 -1.52
CA LEU A 180 30.10 24.76 -0.89
C LEU A 180 28.95 24.45 0.10
N PRO A 181 29.04 24.86 1.37
CA PRO A 181 27.91 24.81 2.28
C PRO A 181 26.87 25.86 1.85
N ARG A 182 25.64 25.41 1.56
CA ARG A 182 24.49 26.30 1.36
C ARG A 182 24.01 26.79 2.73
N HIS A 183 24.55 27.91 3.17
CA HIS A 183 23.92 28.77 4.17
C HIS A 183 22.77 29.54 3.50
N LEU A 184 21.53 29.18 3.81
CA LEU A 184 20.38 30.07 3.69
C LEU A 184 19.59 30.01 5.00
N ALA A 185 20.21 30.54 6.05
CA ALA A 185 19.51 30.98 7.23
C ALA A 185 18.77 32.27 6.88
N GLY A 186 17.48 32.15 6.55
CA GLY A 186 16.58 33.29 6.48
C GLY A 186 16.34 33.84 7.88
N ARG A 187 17.04 34.91 8.25
CA ARG A 187 16.65 35.75 9.39
C ARG A 187 15.53 36.68 8.91
N GLY A 188 14.38 36.64 9.59
CA GLY A 188 13.28 37.58 9.37
C GLY A 188 13.65 39.01 9.78
N PRO A 189 12.95 40.03 9.25
CA PRO A 189 13.25 41.43 9.52
C PRO A 189 12.92 41.83 10.96
N PRO A 190 13.59 42.86 11.53
CA PRO A 190 13.31 43.36 12.87
C PRO A 190 11.94 44.06 12.92
N ALA A 191 11.23 43.87 14.02
CA ALA A 191 10.02 44.62 14.35
C ALA A 191 10.39 46.08 14.63
N VAL A 192 9.72 47.00 13.94
CA VAL A 192 9.79 48.43 14.24
C VAL A 192 8.86 48.69 15.42
N LEU A 193 9.43 49.08 16.56
CA LEU A 193 8.68 49.70 17.66
C LEU A 193 8.51 51.18 17.30
N SER A 194 7.27 51.65 17.20
CA SER A 194 6.93 53.07 17.17
C SER A 194 6.15 53.41 18.45
N HIS A 195 6.56 54.53 19.05
CA HIS A 195 6.12 55.13 20.31
C HIS A 195 4.61 55.42 20.41
#